data_AF-U6ST43-F1
#
_entry.id   AF-U6ST43-F1
#
_cell.length_a   1.000
_cell.length_b   1.000
_cell.length_c   1.000
_cell.angle_alpha   90.00
_cell.angle_beta   90.00
_cell.angle_gamma   90.00
#
_symmetry.space_group_name_H-M   'P 1'
#
loop_
_entity.id
_entity.type
_entity.pdbx_description
1 polymer ?
#
loop_
_entity_poly.entity_id
_entity_poly.type
_entity_poly.pdbx_seq_one_letter_code
_entity_poly.pdbx_strand_id
1 'polypeptide(L)'
;MIEWTIMILLVIAILLFVLSFFRKDKATEVERQMENFSITLMQEIYQLKKKIRILEEELLVNGQDVPKARSTSAQKLQAEVESLRDKGFTLEIIAEKTGLTPLEVERLVASREQPAVRG
;
A
#
# COMPACT_ATOMS: atom_id res chain seq x y z
N MET A 1 -65.17 -33.90 -15.64
CA MET A 1 -64.19 -33.60 -14.56
C MET A 1 -62.76 -33.71 -15.08
N ILE A 2 -62.40 -34.83 -15.73
CA ILE A 2 -61.07 -35.09 -16.30
C ILE A 2 -60.71 -34.12 -17.45
N GLU A 3 -61.67 -33.72 -18.29
CA GLU A 3 -61.38 -32.82 -19.43
C GLU A 3 -60.85 -31.44 -18.98
N TRP A 4 -61.41 -30.90 -17.89
CA TRP A 4 -60.95 -29.64 -17.30
C TRP A 4 -59.55 -29.76 -16.69
N THR A 5 -59.25 -30.91 -16.08
CA THR A 5 -57.91 -31.21 -15.54
C THR A 5 -56.86 -31.20 -16.65
N ILE A 6 -57.16 -31.80 -17.81
CA ILE A 6 -56.26 -31.84 -18.95
C ILE A 6 -56.04 -30.43 -19.52
N MET A 7 -57.09 -29.62 -19.62
CA MET A 7 -57.00 -28.24 -20.11
C MET A 7 -56.12 -27.36 -19.20
N ILE A 8 -56.28 -27.45 -17.88
CA ILE A 8 -55.45 -26.72 -16.91
C ILE A 8 -54.00 -27.18 -16.96
N LEU A 9 -53.76 -28.49 -17.06
CA LEU A 9 -52.41 -29.05 -17.17
C LEU A 9 -51.69 -28.52 -18.42
N LEU A 10 -52.41 -28.41 -19.54
CA LEU A 10 -51.88 -27.91 -20.80
C LEU A 10 -51.50 -26.42 -20.70
N VAL A 11 -52.36 -25.60 -20.07
CA VAL A 11 -52.06 -24.18 -19.83
C VAL A 11 -50.85 -24.00 -18.91
N ILE A 12 -50.73 -24.80 -17.85
CA ILE A 12 -49.57 -24.78 -16.94
C ILE A 12 -48.31 -25.21 -17.69
N ALA A 13 -48.37 -26.23 -18.54
CA ALA A 13 -47.24 -26.67 -19.35
C ALA A 13 -46.75 -25.57 -20.30
N ILE A 14 -47.67 -24.86 -20.98
CA ILE A 14 -47.32 -23.72 -21.83
C ILE A 14 -46.69 -22.59 -21.00
N LEU A 15 -47.27 -22.25 -19.85
CA LEU A 15 -46.72 -21.23 -18.95
C LEU A 15 -45.31 -21.58 -18.48
N LEU A 16 -45.08 -22.82 -18.05
CA LEU A 16 -43.77 -23.30 -17.64
C LEU A 16 -42.77 -23.32 -18.80
N PHE A 17 -43.22 -23.66 -20.00
CA PHE A 17 -42.39 -23.63 -21.21
C PHE A 17 -41.91 -22.21 -21.53
N VAL A 18 -42.82 -21.23 -21.50
CA VAL A 18 -42.47 -19.81 -21.70
C VAL A 18 -41.52 -19.31 -20.60
N LEU A 19 -41.77 -19.67 -19.34
CA LEU A 19 -40.89 -19.30 -18.21
C LEU A 19 -39.50 -19.95 -18.29
N SER A 20 -39.38 -21.11 -18.94
CA SER A 20 -38.11 -21.83 -19.12
C SER A 20 -37.13 -21.05 -19.99
N PHE A 21 -37.62 -20.38 -21.04
CA PHE A 21 -36.79 -19.50 -21.87
C PHE A 21 -36.19 -18.35 -21.07
N PHE A 22 -36.96 -17.75 -20.15
CA PHE A 22 -36.49 -16.66 -19.29
C PHE A 22 -35.40 -17.05 -18.30
N ARG A 23 -35.39 -18.31 -17.83
CA ARG A 23 -34.37 -18.81 -16.87
C ARG A 23 -33.01 -19.02 -17.54
N LYS A 24 -32.98 -19.46 -18.80
CA LYS A 24 -31.76 -19.84 -19.51
C LYS A 24 -30.89 -18.64 -19.87
N ASP A 25 -31.50 -17.52 -20.30
CA ASP A 25 -30.76 -16.31 -20.67
C ASP A 25 -30.13 -15.59 -19.47
N LYS A 26 -30.79 -15.61 -18.30
CA LYS A 26 -30.31 -14.94 -17.08
C LYS A 26 -29.04 -15.57 -16.50
N ALA A 27 -28.92 -16.90 -16.55
CA ALA A 27 -27.78 -17.61 -15.96
C ALA A 27 -26.50 -17.40 -16.80
N THR A 28 -26.63 -17.46 -18.13
CA THR A 28 -25.49 -17.31 -19.05
C THR A 28 -24.95 -15.87 -19.11
N GLU A 29 -25.82 -14.87 -18.96
CA GLU A 29 -25.40 -13.46 -18.89
C GLU A 29 -24.60 -13.16 -17.61
N VAL A 30 -25.02 -13.72 -16.47
CA VAL A 30 -24.32 -13.55 -15.18
C VAL A 30 -22.94 -14.23 -15.19
N GLU A 31 -22.81 -15.43 -15.77
CA GLU A 31 -21.50 -16.09 -15.96
C GLU A 31 -20.55 -15.25 -16.81
N ARG A 32 -21.01 -14.69 -17.93
CA ARG A 32 -20.18 -13.85 -18.81
C ARG A 32 -19.71 -12.56 -18.15
N GLN A 33 -20.57 -11.90 -17.39
CA GLN A 33 -20.19 -10.69 -16.65
C GLN A 33 -19.15 -11.00 -15.57
N MET A 34 -19.28 -12.15 -14.92
CA MET A 34 -18.35 -12.60 -13.88
C MET A 34 -16.99 -13.01 -14.48
N GLU A 35 -16.96 -13.60 -15.67
CA GLU A 35 -15.73 -13.94 -16.40
C GLU A 35 -14.95 -12.69 -16.81
N ASN A 36 -15.62 -11.68 -17.38
CA ASN A 36 -15.00 -10.41 -17.75
C ASN A 36 -14.45 -9.65 -16.54
N PHE A 37 -15.16 -9.68 -15.40
CA PHE A 37 -14.69 -9.10 -14.15
C PHE A 37 -13.46 -9.83 -13.62
N SER A 38 -13.46 -11.16 -13.66
CA SER A 38 -12.31 -11.99 -13.25
C SER A 38 -11.05 -11.71 -14.08
N ILE A 39 -11.20 -11.60 -15.41
CA ILE A 39 -10.09 -11.27 -16.31
C ILE A 39 -9.51 -9.89 -15.99
N THR A 40 -10.38 -8.89 -15.77
CA THR A 40 -9.97 -7.53 -15.43
C THR A 40 -9.23 -7.48 -14.10
N LEU A 41 -9.77 -8.14 -13.06
CA LEU A 41 -9.13 -8.25 -11.76
C LEU A 41 -7.75 -8.91 -11.85
N MET A 42 -7.60 -9.95 -12.66
CA MET A 42 -6.31 -10.63 -12.83
C MET A 42 -5.27 -9.71 -13.48
N GLN A 43 -5.68 -8.91 -14.46
CA GLN A 43 -4.83 -7.89 -15.07
C GLN A 43 -4.43 -6.81 -14.06
N GLU A 44 -5.38 -6.33 -13.24
CA GLU A 44 -5.13 -5.34 -12.19
C GLU A 44 -4.17 -5.88 -11.12
N ILE A 45 -4.36 -7.12 -10.65
CA ILE A 45 -3.47 -7.79 -9.70
C ILE A 45 -2.06 -7.93 -10.29
N TYR A 46 -1.95 -8.28 -11.58
CA TYR A 46 -0.66 -8.37 -12.24
C TYR A 46 0.07 -7.02 -12.28
N GLN A 47 -0.64 -5.95 -12.64
CA GLN A 47 -0.09 -4.60 -12.64
C GLN A 47 0.33 -4.16 -11.23
N LEU A 48 -0.47 -4.50 -10.21
CA LEU A 48 -0.15 -4.19 -8.82
C LEU A 48 1.08 -4.97 -8.33
N LYS A 49 1.18 -6.26 -8.63
CA LYS A 49 2.37 -7.08 -8.35
C LYS A 49 3.62 -6.49 -9.00
N LYS A 50 3.52 -6.03 -10.25
CA LYS A 50 4.65 -5.38 -10.95
C LYS A 50 5.08 -4.10 -10.25
N LYS A 51 4.13 -3.24 -9.86
CA LYS A 51 4.44 -2.02 -9.10
C LYS A 51 5.13 -2.34 -7.78
N ILE A 52 4.60 -3.29 -7.00
CA ILE A 52 5.20 -3.73 -5.73
C ILE A 52 6.62 -4.24 -5.94
N ARG A 53 6.86 -5.08 -6.96
CA ARG A 53 8.19 -5.60 -7.27
C ARG A 53 9.20 -4.49 -7.61
N ILE A 54 8.78 -3.47 -8.36
CA ILE A 54 9.63 -2.30 -8.65
C ILE A 54 9.96 -1.57 -7.35
N LEU A 55 8.97 -1.36 -6.47
CA LEU A 55 9.19 -0.75 -5.16
C LEU A 55 10.14 -1.59 -4.30
N GLU A 56 10.04 -2.92 -4.33
CA GLU A 56 10.96 -3.82 -3.62
C GLU A 56 12.38 -3.73 -4.18
N GLU A 57 12.54 -3.73 -5.51
CA GLU A 57 13.84 -3.57 -6.16
C GLU A 57 14.45 -2.19 -5.84
N GLU A 58 13.66 -1.12 -5.88
CA GLU A 58 14.10 0.22 -5.45
C GLU A 58 14.44 0.29 -3.95
N LEU A 59 13.67 -0.38 -3.08
CA LEU A 59 13.93 -0.41 -1.63
C LEU A 59 15.16 -1.26 -1.30
N LEU A 60 15.42 -2.35 -2.05
CA LEU A 60 16.61 -3.17 -1.90
C LEU A 60 17.87 -2.44 -2.41
N VAL A 61 17.75 -1.71 -3.52
CA VAL A 61 18.84 -0.87 -4.05
C VAL A 61 19.09 0.34 -3.14
N ASN A 62 18.03 1.01 -2.66
CA ASN A 62 18.13 2.05 -1.64
C ASN A 62 18.37 1.48 -0.24
N GLY A 63 18.38 0.15 -0.04
CA GLY A 63 18.63 -0.51 1.24
C GLY A 63 20.06 -0.31 1.74
N GLN A 64 20.98 0.01 0.82
CA GLN A 64 22.34 0.45 1.15
C GLN A 64 22.44 1.94 1.48
N ASP A 65 21.44 2.73 1.11
CA ASP A 65 21.40 4.18 1.28
C ASP A 65 20.04 4.64 1.81
N VAL A 66 19.42 3.91 2.75
CA VAL A 66 18.17 4.38 3.37
C VAL A 66 18.55 5.62 4.17
N PRO A 67 18.17 6.85 3.79
CA PRO A 67 18.25 7.96 4.70
C PRO A 67 17.10 7.66 5.66
N LYS A 68 17.44 6.98 6.76
CA LYS A 68 16.57 6.72 7.92
C LYS A 68 15.64 7.91 8.01
N ALA A 69 14.34 7.72 7.81
CA ALA A 69 13.35 8.78 7.81
C ALA A 69 13.36 9.49 9.17
N ARG A 70 14.35 10.38 9.36
CA ARG A 70 14.48 11.26 10.49
C ARG A 70 13.35 12.23 10.30
N SER A 71 12.40 12.23 11.24
CA SER A 71 11.37 13.26 11.33
C SER A 71 11.95 14.62 10.95
N THR A 72 11.22 15.42 10.18
CA THR A 72 11.64 16.77 9.76
C THR A 72 12.12 17.61 10.95
N SER A 73 11.57 17.36 12.14
CA SER A 73 12.02 17.96 13.41
C SER A 73 13.43 17.54 13.82
N ALA A 74 13.77 16.26 13.70
CA ALA A 74 15.10 15.73 14.05
C ALA A 74 16.18 16.21 13.07
N GLN A 75 15.84 16.35 11.77
CA GLN A 75 16.76 16.92 10.78
C GLN A 75 17.00 18.41 11.05
N LYS A 76 15.95 19.17 11.37
CA LYS A 76 16.04 20.59 11.69
C LYS A 76 16.88 20.82 12.95
N LEU A 77 16.67 20.02 13.99
CA LEU A 77 17.45 20.09 15.23
C LEU A 77 18.94 19.75 14.99
N GLN A 78 19.22 18.77 14.12
CA GLN A 78 20.60 18.41 13.74
C GLN A 78 21.31 19.52 12.95
N ALA A 79 20.62 20.15 11.98
CA ALA A 79 21.16 21.28 11.22
C ALA A 79 21.42 22.51 12.11
N GLU A 80 20.58 22.72 13.12
CA GLU A 80 20.74 23.80 14.09
C GLU A 80 21.96 23.58 14.98
N VAL A 81 22.15 22.36 15.52
CA VAL A 81 23.33 21.95 16.29
C VAL A 81 24.62 22.13 15.48
N GLU A 82 24.63 21.73 14.20
CA GLU A 82 25.78 21.88 13.30
C GLU A 82 26.15 23.35 13.07
N SER A 83 25.15 24.20 12.80
CA SER A 83 25.37 25.64 12.59
C SER A 83 25.98 26.36 13.80
N LEU A 84 25.74 25.84 15.01
CA LEU A 84 26.30 26.39 16.24
C LEU A 84 27.73 25.89 16.46
N ARG A 85 28.04 24.66 16.05
CA ARG A 85 29.39 24.12 16.12
C ARG A 85 30.34 24.80 15.13
N ASP A 86 29.88 25.06 13.90
CA ASP A 86 30.67 25.79 12.89
C ASP A 86 30.99 27.22 13.32
N LYS A 87 30.14 27.81 14.17
CA LYS A 87 30.38 29.13 14.79
C LYS A 87 31.37 29.08 15.96
N GLY A 88 31.90 27.90 16.31
CA GLY A 88 32.89 27.72 17.36
C GLY A 88 32.34 27.73 18.78
N PHE A 89 31.02 27.51 18.97
CA PHE A 89 30.45 27.41 20.31
C PHE A 89 30.82 26.07 20.97
N THR A 90 31.00 26.07 22.30
CA THR A 90 31.28 24.84 23.06
C THR A 90 30.02 23.98 23.21
N LEU A 91 30.21 22.68 23.45
CA LEU A 91 29.11 21.70 23.57
C LEU A 91 28.08 22.10 24.64
N GLU A 92 28.49 22.77 25.70
CA GLU A 92 27.63 23.25 26.78
C GLU A 92 26.69 24.35 26.32
N ILE A 93 27.18 25.31 25.52
CA ILE A 93 26.36 26.41 24.99
C ILE A 93 25.39 25.91 23.93
N ILE A 94 25.81 24.92 23.13
CA ILE A 94 24.93 24.27 22.15
C ILE A 94 23.79 23.57 22.88
N ALA A 95 24.11 22.79 23.91
CA ALA A 95 23.14 22.10 24.77
C ALA A 95 22.10 23.07 25.36
N GLU A 96 22.56 24.19 25.92
CA GLU A 96 21.69 25.24 26.47
C GLU A 96 20.76 25.85 25.40
N LYS A 97 21.29 26.17 24.21
CA LYS A 97 20.52 26.80 23.12
C LYS A 97 19.54 25.86 22.43
N THR A 98 19.86 24.58 22.34
CA THR A 98 19.01 23.57 21.70
C THR A 98 18.10 22.84 22.67
N GLY A 99 18.20 23.13 23.98
CA GLY A 99 17.44 22.44 25.03
C GLY A 99 17.82 20.97 25.19
N LEU A 100 19.04 20.61 24.81
CA LEU A 100 19.58 19.25 24.86
C LEU A 100 20.59 19.14 26.00
N THR A 101 20.92 17.93 26.43
CA THR A 101 22.07 17.71 27.31
C THR A 101 23.39 17.75 26.53
N PRO A 102 24.52 18.12 27.15
CA PRO A 102 25.83 18.09 26.50
C PRO A 102 26.16 16.70 25.91
N LEU A 103 25.72 15.64 26.59
CA LEU A 103 25.87 14.25 26.17
C LEU A 103 25.04 13.91 24.91
N GLU A 104 23.85 14.50 24.77
CA GLU A 104 23.02 14.32 23.56
C GLU A 104 23.60 15.06 22.36
N VAL A 105 24.11 16.27 22.57
CA VAL A 105 24.82 17.03 21.51
C VAL A 105 26.04 16.25 21.04
N GLU A 106 26.84 15.72 21.97
CA GLU A 106 28.01 14.89 21.67
C GLU A 106 27.62 13.64 20.86
N ARG A 107 26.54 12.95 21.24
CA ARG A 107 26.05 11.77 20.50
C ARG A 107 25.54 12.12 19.11
N LEU A 108 24.87 13.25 18.93
CA LEU A 108 24.37 13.70 17.63
C LEU A 108 25.52 14.05 16.68
N VAL A 109 26.58 14.66 17.21
CA VAL A 109 27.83 14.93 16.50
C VAL A 109 28.58 13.64 16.17
N ALA A 110 28.79 12.78 17.17
CA ALA A 110 29.52 11.53 17.04
C ALA A 110 28.83 10.54 16.11
N SER A 111 27.49 10.53 16.04
CA SER A 111 26.73 9.69 15.12
C SER A 111 27.00 10.00 13.64
N ARG A 112 27.55 11.18 13.31
CA ARG A 112 27.99 11.55 11.94
C ARG A 112 29.50 11.45 11.79
N GLU A 113 30.26 11.70 12.86
CA GLU A 113 31.72 11.60 12.86
C GLU A 113 32.25 10.19 12.97
N GLN A 114 31.43 9.18 13.31
CA GLN A 114 31.82 7.78 13.14
C GLN A 114 32.06 7.53 11.65
N PRO A 115 33.34 7.46 11.19
CA PRO A 115 33.58 6.96 9.87
C PRO A 115 33.17 5.49 9.92
N ALA A 116 32.62 5.00 8.82
CA ALA A 116 32.49 3.58 8.56
C ALA A 116 33.90 2.95 8.59
N VAL A 117 34.43 2.68 9.79
CA VAL A 117 35.66 1.95 10.05
C VAL A 117 35.34 0.96 11.15
N ARG A 118 34.87 -0.20 10.72
CA ARG A 118 35.29 -1.48 11.29
C ARG A 118 35.03 -2.56 10.25
N GLY A 119 36.13 -3.21 9.88
CA GLY A 119 36.21 -4.26 8.87
C GLY A 119 35.61 -5.58 9.29
#